data_AF-A0A7Z9WF43-F1
#
_entry.id   AF-A0A7Z9WF43-F1
#
_cell.length_a   1.000
_cell.length_b   1.000
_cell.length_c   1.000
_cell.angle_alpha   90.00
_cell.angle_beta   90.00
_cell.angle_gamma   90.00
#
_symmetry.space_group_name_H-M   'P 1'
#
loop_
_entity.id
_entity.type
_entity.pdbx_description
1 polymer ?
#
loop_
_entity_poly.entity_id
_entity_poly.type
_entity_poly.pdbx_seq_one_letter_code
_entity_poly.pdbx_strand_id
1 'polypeptide(L)'
;MIPEIKSLVIDTSIPIKWFLKGPYEEQALKLRDDFRKGLCRLFTPDVIYSEFANTSKSFHLAIQHKCPVYDCLFLALSTQKECHLITADEKFHRALRSSFSNLVWIGDYGI
;
A
#
# COMPACT_ATOMS: atom_id res chain seq x y z
N MET A 1 -34.90 22.04 -8.16
CA MET A 1 -33.48 22.12 -8.57
C MET A 1 -32.79 20.90 -8.00
N ILE A 2 -32.29 20.00 -8.84
CA ILE A 2 -31.54 18.81 -8.37
C ILE A 2 -30.13 19.32 -8.03
N PRO A 3 -29.59 19.08 -6.82
CA PRO A 3 -28.25 19.53 -6.48
C PRO A 3 -27.23 18.86 -7.41
N GLU A 4 -26.27 19.67 -7.90
CA GLU A 4 -25.20 19.18 -8.76
C GLU A 4 -24.29 18.24 -7.97
N ILE A 5 -24.23 16.97 -8.37
CA ILE A 5 -23.40 15.96 -7.71
C ILE A 5 -21.94 16.19 -8.14
N LYS A 6 -21.08 16.52 -7.17
CA LYS A 6 -19.66 16.77 -7.43
C LYS A 6 -18.95 15.50 -7.90
N SER A 7 -18.24 15.59 -9.02
CA SER A 7 -17.41 14.50 -9.56
C SER A 7 -15.94 14.76 -9.23
N LEU A 8 -15.25 13.75 -8.65
CA LEU A 8 -13.89 13.86 -8.13
C LEU A 8 -13.04 12.69 -8.62
N VAL A 9 -11.80 12.95 -9.02
CA VAL A 9 -10.79 11.90 -9.23
C VAL A 9 -9.99 11.76 -7.93
N ILE A 10 -9.78 10.53 -7.47
CA ILE A 10 -8.94 10.23 -6.30
C ILE A 10 -7.78 9.31 -6.69
N ASP A 11 -6.64 9.51 -6.03
CA ASP A 11 -5.51 8.58 -6.09
C ASP A 11 -5.62 7.53 -4.98
N THR A 12 -4.67 6.59 -4.98
CA THR A 12 -4.58 5.49 -4.01
C THR A 12 -4.36 5.97 -2.57
N SER A 13 -3.84 7.20 -2.36
CA SER A 13 -3.56 7.73 -1.02
C SER A 13 -4.82 7.99 -0.19
N ILE A 14 -5.94 8.31 -0.84
CA ILE A 14 -7.23 8.58 -0.19
C ILE A 14 -7.87 7.32 0.40
N PRO A 15 -8.10 6.22 -0.36
CA PRO A 15 -8.72 5.03 0.20
C PRO A 15 -7.85 4.36 1.25
N ILE A 16 -6.52 4.48 1.20
CA ILE A 16 -5.62 4.02 2.28
C ILE A 16 -5.99 4.68 3.62
N LYS A 17 -6.30 5.97 3.61
CA LYS A 17 -6.71 6.72 4.81
C LYS A 17 -8.07 6.33 5.36
N TRP A 18 -8.86 5.53 4.64
CA TRP A 18 -10.10 4.96 5.20
C TRP A 18 -9.83 3.83 6.20
N PHE A 19 -8.61 3.27 6.19
CA PHE A 19 -8.20 2.16 7.04
C PHE A 19 -7.05 2.53 7.98
N LEU A 20 -6.27 3.57 7.67
CA LEU A 20 -5.13 4.02 8.47
C LEU A 20 -5.45 5.30 9.24
N LYS A 21 -5.06 5.32 10.52
CA LYS A 21 -5.15 6.50 11.38
C LYS A 21 -4.07 7.53 11.04
N GLY A 22 -4.37 8.82 11.23
CA GLY A 22 -3.36 9.89 11.15
C GLY A 22 -3.82 11.17 10.45
N PRO A 23 -2.88 12.00 9.97
CA PRO A 23 -3.22 13.25 9.31
C PRO A 23 -4.19 13.04 8.14
N TYR A 24 -5.22 13.88 8.09
CA TYR A 24 -6.27 13.88 7.08
C TYR A 24 -7.22 12.66 7.09
N GLU A 25 -7.20 11.85 8.16
CA GLU A 25 -8.14 10.73 8.36
C GLU A 25 -9.60 11.21 8.34
N GLU A 26 -9.94 12.24 9.12
CA GLU A 26 -11.31 12.76 9.21
C GLU A 26 -11.85 13.21 7.85
N GLN A 27 -11.03 13.92 7.06
CA GLN A 27 -11.37 14.39 5.72
C GLN A 27 -11.58 13.22 4.75
N ALA A 28 -10.71 12.20 4.81
CA ALA A 28 -10.83 11.01 3.96
C ALA A 28 -12.08 10.19 4.31
N LEU A 29 -12.38 10.02 5.60
CA LEU A 29 -13.60 9.35 6.08
C LEU A 29 -14.86 10.13 5.69
N LYS A 30 -14.83 11.46 5.81
CA LYS A 30 -15.93 12.31 5.33
C LYS A 30 -16.17 12.13 3.83
N LEU A 31 -15.12 12.16 3.00
CA LEU A 31 -15.25 11.96 1.56
C LEU A 31 -15.84 10.59 1.21
N ARG A 32 -15.42 9.53 1.91
CA ARG A 32 -16.00 8.18 1.78
C ARG A 32 -17.48 8.18 2.11
N ASP A 33 -17.87 8.83 3.20
CA ASP A 33 -19.25 8.84 3.66
C ASP A 33 -20.14 9.69 2.74
N ASP A 34 -19.62 10.79 2.20
CA ASP A 34 -20.29 11.60 1.17
C ASP A 34 -20.51 10.78 -0.11
N PHE A 35 -19.52 10.01 -0.56
CA PHE A 35 -19.65 9.08 -1.69
C PHE A 35 -20.72 8.01 -1.43
N ARG A 36 -20.71 7.38 -0.24
CA ARG A 36 -21.71 6.37 0.16
C ARG A 36 -23.13 6.93 0.22
N LYS A 37 -23.29 8.22 0.54
CA LYS A 37 -24.57 8.93 0.55
C LYS A 37 -25.00 9.44 -0.83
N GLY A 38 -24.20 9.22 -1.88
CA GLY A 38 -24.47 9.73 -3.22
C GLY A 38 -24.29 11.25 -3.35
N LEU A 39 -23.63 11.90 -2.39
CA LEU A 39 -23.36 13.34 -2.39
C LEU A 39 -22.21 13.73 -3.33
N CYS A 40 -21.38 12.75 -3.71
CA CYS A 40 -20.35 12.90 -4.74
C CYS A 40 -20.17 11.60 -5.54
N ARG A 41 -19.51 11.71 -6.69
CA ARG A 41 -19.03 10.58 -7.50
C ARG A 41 -17.52 10.57 -7.47
N LEU A 42 -16.94 9.39 -7.25
CA LEU A 42 -15.49 9.17 -7.25
C LEU A 42 -15.09 8.40 -8.51
N PHE A 43 -14.02 8.86 -9.14
CA PHE A 43 -13.40 8.26 -10.31
C PHE A 43 -11.94 7.92 -9.99
N THR A 44 -11.46 6.84 -10.58
CA THR A 44 -10.07 6.41 -10.44
C THR A 44 -9.74 5.43 -11.58
N PRO A 45 -8.47 5.29 -11.99
CA PRO A 45 -8.07 4.24 -12.91
C PRO A 45 -8.29 2.83 -12.32
N ASP A 46 -8.56 1.83 -13.17
CA ASP A 46 -8.74 0.43 -12.73
C ASP A 46 -7.49 -0.15 -12.03
N VAL A 47 -6.31 0.43 -12.25
CA VAL A 47 -5.06 0.06 -11.57
C VAL A 47 -5.09 0.32 -10.06
N ILE A 48 -6.09 1.09 -9.55
CA ILE A 48 -6.22 1.38 -8.12
C ILE A 48 -6.29 0.11 -7.28
N TYR A 49 -6.85 -0.99 -7.79
CA TYR A 49 -6.93 -2.24 -7.01
C TYR A 49 -5.55 -2.84 -6.79
N SER A 50 -4.71 -2.84 -7.82
CA SER A 50 -3.33 -3.32 -7.74
C SER A 50 -2.49 -2.39 -6.88
N GLU A 51 -2.62 -1.08 -7.06
CA GLU A 51 -1.92 -0.10 -6.23
C GLU A 51 -2.37 -0.18 -4.78
N PHE A 52 -3.66 -0.22 -4.49
CA PHE A 52 -4.21 -0.28 -3.14
C PHE A 52 -3.85 -1.58 -2.42
N ALA A 53 -4.00 -2.74 -3.08
CA ALA A 53 -3.66 -4.03 -2.48
C ALA A 53 -2.17 -4.13 -2.14
N ASN A 54 -1.33 -3.74 -3.10
CA ASN A 54 0.11 -3.65 -2.88
C ASN A 54 0.42 -2.66 -1.76
N THR A 55 -0.15 -1.46 -1.80
CA THR A 55 0.18 -0.40 -0.85
C THR A 55 -0.31 -0.74 0.56
N SER A 56 -1.50 -1.30 0.74
CA SER A 56 -2.01 -1.67 2.07
C SER A 56 -1.12 -2.70 2.78
N LYS A 57 -0.73 -3.78 2.09
CA LYS A 57 0.17 -4.80 2.63
C LYS A 57 1.58 -4.25 2.88
N SER A 58 2.09 -3.45 1.95
CA SER A 58 3.41 -2.82 2.05
C SER A 58 3.48 -1.80 3.18
N PHE A 59 2.42 -1.02 3.40
CA PHE A 59 2.33 -0.08 4.51
C PHE A 59 2.28 -0.79 5.85
N HIS A 60 1.51 -1.88 5.96
CA HIS A 60 1.50 -2.68 7.19
C HIS A 60 2.89 -3.23 7.51
N LEU A 61 3.58 -3.79 6.52
CA LEU A 61 4.96 -4.26 6.64
C LEU A 61 5.92 -3.12 6.98
N ALA A 62 5.78 -1.95 6.34
CA ALA A 62 6.58 -0.76 6.59
C ALA A 62 6.47 -0.28 8.05
N ILE A 63 5.26 -0.24 8.58
CA ILE A 63 5.01 0.16 9.97
C ILE A 63 5.58 -0.89 10.92
N GLN A 64 5.29 -2.17 10.69
CA GLN A 64 5.71 -3.28 11.55
C GLN A 64 7.23 -3.40 11.63
N HIS A 65 7.91 -3.26 10.49
CA HIS A 65 9.34 -3.51 10.35
C HIS A 65 10.19 -2.25 10.24
N LYS A 66 9.57 -1.06 10.27
CA LYS A 66 10.22 0.23 10.08
C LYS A 66 11.04 0.29 8.78
N CYS A 67 10.56 -0.37 7.72
CA CYS A 67 11.13 -0.32 6.37
C CYS A 67 10.44 0.76 5.50
N PRO A 68 11.14 1.37 4.53
CA PRO A 68 10.50 2.18 3.50
C PRO A 68 9.41 1.39 2.78
N VAL A 69 8.24 1.99 2.56
CA VAL A 69 7.08 1.34 1.90
C VAL A 69 7.47 0.67 0.59
N TYR A 70 8.40 1.26 -0.16
CA TYR A 70 8.89 0.71 -1.42
C TYR A 70 9.62 -0.63 -1.26
N ASP A 71 10.43 -0.82 -0.22
CA ASP A 71 11.09 -2.12 0.00
C ASP A 71 10.06 -3.18 0.41
N CYS A 72 9.11 -2.77 1.25
CA CYS A 72 8.05 -3.65 1.71
C CYS A 72 7.03 -3.99 0.58
N LEU A 73 7.03 -3.26 -0.54
CA LEU A 73 6.30 -3.58 -1.78
C LEU A 73 6.80 -4.85 -2.45
N PHE A 74 8.10 -4.94 -2.68
CA PHE A 74 8.70 -6.15 -3.24
C PHE A 74 8.56 -7.32 -2.27
N LEU A 75 8.66 -7.05 -0.97
CA LEU A 75 8.43 -8.06 0.06
C LEU A 75 7.00 -8.60 0.01
N ALA A 76 6.00 -7.71 -0.02
CA ALA A 76 4.59 -8.05 -0.13
C ALA A 76 4.29 -8.88 -1.39
N LEU A 77 4.88 -8.50 -2.52
CA LEU A 77 4.78 -9.20 -3.80
C LEU A 77 5.40 -10.59 -3.73
N SER A 78 6.61 -10.72 -3.18
CA SER A 78 7.31 -12.00 -3.06
C SER A 78 6.52 -13.02 -2.23
N THR A 79 5.90 -12.56 -1.14
CA THR A 79 4.99 -13.39 -0.32
C THR A 79 3.72 -13.77 -1.08
N GLN A 80 3.14 -12.85 -1.87
CA GLN A 80 1.94 -13.14 -2.66
C GLN A 80 2.22 -14.14 -3.79
N LYS A 81 3.42 -14.10 -4.37
CA LYS A 81 3.86 -14.99 -5.45
C LYS A 81 4.54 -16.25 -4.95
N GLU A 82 4.67 -16.41 -3.64
CA GLU A 82 5.36 -17.53 -2.99
C GLU A 82 6.77 -17.74 -3.55
N CYS A 83 7.49 -16.64 -3.79
CA CYS A 83 8.82 -16.65 -4.40
C CYS A 83 9.87 -15.93 -3.53
N HIS A 84 11.14 -16.10 -3.89
CA HIS A 84 12.24 -15.39 -3.25
C HIS A 84 12.29 -13.92 -3.70
N LEU A 85 12.52 -13.01 -2.76
CA LEU A 85 12.95 -11.64 -3.04
C LEU A 85 14.46 -11.59 -2.90
N ILE A 86 15.16 -11.21 -3.97
CA ILE A 86 16.60 -10.96 -3.94
C ILE A 86 16.81 -9.45 -3.75
N THR A 87 17.66 -9.08 -2.78
CA THR A 87 18.01 -7.68 -2.51
C THR A 87 19.52 -7.47 -2.47
N ALA A 88 19.98 -6.34 -3.03
CA ALA A 88 21.35 -5.86 -2.87
C ALA A 88 21.54 -4.98 -1.61
N ASP A 89 20.45 -4.62 -0.94
CA ASP A 89 20.51 -3.86 0.31
C ASP A 89 20.77 -4.80 1.49
N GLU A 90 22.04 -4.88 1.89
CA GLU A 90 22.49 -5.71 3.00
C GLU A 90 21.86 -5.29 4.34
N LYS A 91 21.62 -3.98 4.57
CA LYS A 91 21.02 -3.49 5.82
C LYS A 91 19.57 -3.94 5.92
N PHE A 92 18.82 -3.80 4.83
CA PHE A 92 17.45 -4.29 4.71
C PHE A 92 17.37 -5.81 4.92
N HIS A 93 18.24 -6.58 4.25
CA HIS A 93 18.33 -8.03 4.46
C HIS A 93 18.62 -8.38 5.93
N ARG A 94 19.67 -7.80 6.53
CA ARG A 94 20.05 -8.08 7.93
C ARG A 94 18.93 -7.76 8.92
N ALA A 95 18.20 -6.67 8.68
CA ALA A 95 17.08 -6.25 9.53
C ALA A 95 15.90 -7.24 9.48
N LEU A 96 15.63 -7.85 8.32
CA LEU A 96 14.39 -8.58 8.07
C LEU A 96 14.55 -10.09 7.86
N ARG A 97 15.77 -10.61 7.68
CA ARG A 97 16.04 -12.04 7.44
C ARG A 97 15.50 -12.98 8.52
N SER A 98 15.32 -12.50 9.75
CA SER A 98 14.72 -13.28 10.84
C SER A 98 13.20 -13.42 10.72
N SER A 99 12.54 -12.45 10.07
CA SER A 99 11.09 -12.43 9.87
C SER A 99 10.67 -12.98 8.51
N PHE A 100 11.57 -12.94 7.52
CA PHE A 100 11.29 -13.34 6.13
C PHE A 100 12.36 -14.29 5.61
N SER A 101 12.09 -15.59 5.64
CA SER A 101 12.98 -16.62 5.11
C SER A 101 13.10 -16.60 3.58
N ASN A 102 12.16 -15.95 2.88
CA ASN A 102 12.19 -15.79 1.43
C ASN A 102 12.95 -14.53 0.98
N LEU A 103 13.51 -13.73 1.89
CA LEU A 103 14.37 -12.59 1.59
C LEU A 103 15.84 -13.04 1.50
N VAL A 104 16.43 -12.94 0.32
CA VAL A 104 17.78 -13.42 0.00
C VAL A 104 18.69 -12.23 -0.32
N TRP A 105 19.90 -12.21 0.25
CA TRP A 105 20.92 -11.23 -0.12
C TRP A 105 21.58 -11.61 -1.45
N ILE A 106 21.84 -10.63 -2.31
CA ILE A 106 22.47 -10.87 -3.62
C ILE A 106 23.85 -11.53 -3.52
N GLY A 107 24.59 -11.33 -2.43
CA GLY A 107 25.89 -12.00 -2.24
C GLY A 107 25.78 -13.49 -1.89
N ASP A 108 24.60 -13.95 -1.48
CA ASP A 108 24.28 -15.38 -1.32
C ASP A 108 23.63 -15.95 -2.60
N TYR A 109 23.39 -15.12 -3.62
CA TYR A 109 22.80 -15.55 -4.89
C TYR A 109 23.88 -16.16 -5.78
N GLY A 110 23.93 -17.49 -5.80
CA GLY A 110 24.88 -18.28 -6.57
C GLY A 110 24.25 -19.51 -7.20
N ILE A 111 24.48 -19.65 -8.50
CA ILE A 111 24.65 -20.93 -9.20
C ILE A 111 26.10 -21.37 -8.96
#